data_AF-A0A8H4U5X7-F1
#
_entry.id   AF-A0A8H4U5X7-F1
#
_cell.length_a   1.000
_cell.length_b   1.000
_cell.length_c   1.000
_cell.angle_alpha   90.00
_cell.angle_beta   90.00
_cell.angle_gamma   90.00
#
_symmetry.space_group_name_H-M   'P 1'
#
loop_
_entity.id
_entity.type
_entity.pdbx_description
1 polymer ?
#
loop_
_entity_poly.entity_id
_entity_poly.type
_entity_poly.pdbx_seq_one_letter_code
_entity_poly.pdbx_strand_id
1 'polypeptide(L)'
;MTPHVDPDKDLAYIQPPSWEGLKVVKRPPPYTATPLKLFWSDVKLFFQNFFYLPYIFVPLYPWQSGPFAELYPSPENLTDIAYHSVLFVTQLGFIVSLVALAFLPTFAYISYVAVFFATNELVCWHFNKGIPRSGLKSTEDAFTRSWPRHDDEAWIFLNGICVGKNWFQKNIDRLSRTFHRPIVGVHNRTAGVIFDLVQCLIQRSLLYATQDVRECYVLVKNALLDDRKKKVVFILHSQGGIEGGMIIDWLLDEMPIEKLQKLEIYTFGNLANHFSNPCRGGDPESPVIPHIEHYVNEKDFACRFGVLEFTRNYSQNESRFAGKVFVNRSGGHQLNQHYLDHMFPLNKTLHKAREARDGDFMNRKVRIRKDGLIKETTKAQLPPSLVISRDSEEKNGIIKPDEVPKMGDLSRLWKYRNGQMPESYKGVLTGGL
;
A
#
# COMPACT_ATOMS: atom_id res chain seq x y z
N MET A 1 22.73 34.36 10.95
CA MET A 1 21.43 33.66 10.91
C MET A 1 21.66 32.23 11.35
N THR A 2 21.33 31.90 12.60
CA THR A 2 21.22 30.51 13.03
C THR A 2 20.08 29.86 12.24
N PRO A 3 20.28 28.71 11.58
CA PRO A 3 19.18 28.02 10.94
C PRO A 3 18.15 27.70 12.03
N HIS A 4 16.91 28.16 11.84
CA HIS A 4 15.80 27.76 12.68
C HIS A 4 15.64 26.24 12.51
N VAL A 5 16.23 25.47 13.42
CA VAL A 5 16.00 24.03 13.49
C VAL A 5 14.59 23.89 14.04
N ASP A 6 13.66 23.58 13.14
CA ASP A 6 12.29 23.25 13.51
C ASP A 6 12.34 22.01 14.43
N PRO A 7 12.07 22.15 15.74
CA PRO A 7 12.16 21.04 16.71
C PRO A 7 11.18 19.90 16.38
N ASP A 8 10.24 20.18 15.49
CA ASP A 8 9.12 19.36 15.12
C ASP A 8 9.30 18.64 13.75
N LYS A 9 10.43 18.88 13.08
CA LYS A 9 10.69 18.42 11.70
C LYS A 9 10.59 16.90 11.53
N ASP A 10 11.01 16.13 12.53
CA ASP A 10 11.11 14.66 12.47
C ASP A 10 9.83 13.94 12.93
N LEU A 11 8.75 14.68 13.22
CA LEU A 11 7.49 14.08 13.64
C LEU A 11 6.59 13.72 12.45
N ALA A 12 5.73 12.73 12.68
CA ALA A 12 4.75 12.25 11.71
C ALA A 12 3.69 13.32 11.40
N TYR A 13 3.11 13.26 10.21
CA TYR A 13 2.13 14.25 9.74
C TYR A 13 1.19 13.65 8.70
N ILE A 14 0.10 14.36 8.41
CA ILE A 14 -0.88 14.04 7.37
C ILE A 14 -0.70 15.03 6.22
N GLN A 15 -0.70 14.53 4.99
CA GLN A 15 -0.93 15.37 3.83
C GLN A 15 -2.44 15.32 3.51
N PRO A 16 -3.09 16.48 3.36
CA PRO A 16 -4.47 16.50 2.88
C PRO A 16 -4.51 15.92 1.46
N PRO A 17 -5.69 15.48 0.98
CA PRO A 17 -5.87 15.08 -0.40
C PRO A 17 -5.33 16.13 -1.36
N SER A 18 -4.80 15.68 -2.50
CA SER A 18 -4.07 16.54 -3.44
C SER A 18 -4.87 17.74 -3.96
N TRP A 19 -6.21 17.68 -3.93
CA TRP A 19 -7.11 18.74 -4.34
C TRP A 19 -7.29 19.86 -3.30
N GLU A 20 -6.74 19.76 -2.07
CA GLU A 20 -6.99 20.71 -0.95
C GLU A 20 -5.80 21.62 -0.53
N GLY A 21 -4.83 21.89 -1.40
CA GLY A 21 -4.01 23.11 -1.25
C GLY A 21 -2.53 22.87 -0.99
N LEU A 22 -1.84 22.45 -2.04
CA LEU A 22 -0.41 22.65 -2.15
C LEU A 22 -0.13 23.59 -3.34
N LYS A 23 0.62 24.68 -3.09
CA LYS A 23 1.14 25.52 -4.16
C LYS A 23 2.02 24.68 -5.10
N VAL A 24 1.79 24.84 -6.40
CA VAL A 24 2.42 24.08 -7.48
C VAL A 24 3.95 24.19 -7.41
N VAL A 25 4.65 23.04 -7.45
CA VAL A 25 6.12 23.01 -7.59
C VAL A 25 6.53 22.56 -8.99
N LYS A 26 5.80 21.63 -9.63
CA LYS A 26 6.09 21.11 -10.98
C LYS A 26 4.81 20.74 -11.76
N ARG A 27 4.90 20.68 -13.10
CA ARG A 27 3.89 20.05 -13.96
C ARG A 27 4.32 18.60 -14.27
N PRO A 28 3.47 17.58 -14.04
CA PRO A 28 3.77 16.22 -14.46
C PRO A 28 3.70 16.10 -15.99
N PRO A 29 4.27 15.04 -16.58
CA PRO A 29 3.83 14.60 -17.90
C PRO A 29 2.31 14.37 -17.84
N PRO A 30 1.54 14.81 -18.85
CA PRO A 30 0.11 14.48 -18.91
C PRO A 30 -0.09 12.97 -18.85
N TYR A 31 -1.13 12.52 -18.15
CA TYR A 31 -1.51 11.09 -18.13
C TYR A 31 -1.74 10.52 -19.55
N THR A 32 -2.21 11.37 -20.46
CA THR A 32 -2.42 11.07 -21.89
C THR A 32 -1.15 11.21 -22.75
N ALA A 33 0.01 11.44 -22.13
CA ALA A 33 1.27 11.47 -22.86
C ALA A 33 1.56 10.10 -23.50
N THR A 34 2.42 10.11 -24.52
CA THR A 34 2.82 8.87 -25.17
C THR A 34 3.49 7.94 -24.16
N PRO A 35 3.31 6.60 -24.28
CA PRO A 35 3.83 5.67 -23.30
C PRO A 35 5.35 5.76 -23.14
N LEU A 36 6.08 6.05 -24.21
CA LEU A 36 7.53 6.26 -24.17
C LEU A 36 7.92 7.49 -23.34
N LYS A 37 7.14 8.58 -23.40
CA LYS A 37 7.39 9.79 -22.61
C LYS A 37 7.13 9.53 -21.12
N LEU A 38 6.07 8.80 -20.79
CA LEU A 38 5.77 8.37 -19.42
C LEU A 38 6.89 7.47 -18.89
N PHE A 39 7.31 6.48 -19.68
CA PHE A 39 8.41 5.58 -19.33
C PHE A 39 9.72 6.32 -19.03
N TRP A 40 10.15 7.24 -19.90
CA TRP A 40 11.36 8.02 -19.64
C TRP A 40 11.24 8.95 -18.44
N SER A 41 10.04 9.49 -18.18
CA SER A 41 9.78 10.27 -16.97
C SER A 41 9.96 9.42 -15.71
N ASP A 42 9.46 8.19 -15.74
CA ASP A 42 9.60 7.23 -14.64
C ASP A 42 11.04 6.77 -14.45
N VAL A 43 11.76 6.47 -15.54
CA VAL A 43 13.21 6.17 -15.46
C VAL A 43 13.98 7.33 -14.83
N LYS A 44 13.69 8.57 -15.22
CA LYS A 44 14.32 9.75 -14.62
C LYS A 44 13.99 9.87 -13.12
N LEU A 45 12.73 9.66 -12.74
CA LEU A 45 12.29 9.72 -11.35
C LEU A 45 12.93 8.62 -10.49
N PHE A 46 13.13 7.43 -11.06
CA PHE A 46 13.84 6.32 -10.42
C PHE A 46 15.25 6.76 -10.02
N PHE A 47 16.01 7.32 -10.97
CA PHE A 47 17.38 7.78 -10.70
C PHE A 47 17.44 8.98 -9.75
N GLN A 48 16.44 9.87 -9.77
CA GLN A 48 16.34 10.96 -8.78
C GLN A 48 16.19 10.46 -7.34
N ASN A 49 15.57 9.29 -7.16
CA ASN A 49 15.37 8.68 -5.85
C ASN A 49 16.35 7.54 -5.55
N PHE A 50 17.33 7.27 -6.42
CA PHE A 50 18.22 6.11 -6.34
C PHE A 50 18.89 5.93 -4.96
N PHE A 51 19.33 7.02 -4.33
CA PHE A 51 19.96 6.97 -3.01
C PHE A 51 19.00 6.60 -1.86
N TYR A 52 17.70 6.49 -2.11
CA TYR A 52 16.73 5.96 -1.16
C TYR A 52 16.56 4.43 -1.22
N LEU A 53 17.13 3.74 -2.23
CA LEU A 53 17.04 2.28 -2.33
C LEU A 53 17.50 1.54 -1.07
N PRO A 54 18.58 1.94 -0.36
CA PRO A 54 18.96 1.28 0.90
C PRO A 54 17.89 1.36 1.99
N TYR A 55 17.06 2.40 1.98
CA TYR A 55 15.98 2.57 2.94
C TYR A 55 14.81 1.62 2.70
N ILE A 56 14.78 0.83 1.62
CA ILE A 56 13.81 -0.27 1.46
C ILE A 56 13.96 -1.28 2.60
N PHE A 57 15.21 -1.54 3.02
CA PHE A 57 15.55 -2.54 4.03
C PHE A 57 15.80 -1.95 5.42
N VAL A 58 16.15 -0.66 5.51
CA VAL A 58 16.49 -0.01 6.79
C VAL A 58 15.26 0.70 7.38
N PRO A 59 14.92 0.44 8.65
CA PRO A 59 15.74 -0.25 9.66
C PRO A 59 15.62 -1.78 9.66
N LEU A 60 16.77 -2.47 9.76
CA LEU A 60 16.80 -3.93 9.82
C LEU A 60 16.17 -4.50 11.10
N TYR A 61 16.18 -3.73 12.20
CA TYR A 61 15.65 -4.07 13.52
C TYR A 61 14.96 -2.83 14.12
N PRO A 62 14.03 -2.98 15.08
CA PRO A 62 13.61 -4.21 15.76
C PRO A 62 12.58 -5.04 14.98
N TRP A 63 12.60 -6.37 15.17
CA TRP A 63 11.60 -7.31 14.64
C TRP A 63 10.42 -7.46 15.61
N GLN A 64 9.55 -6.45 15.72
CA GLN A 64 8.51 -6.42 16.75
C GLN A 64 7.48 -7.55 16.57
N SER A 65 7.22 -7.97 15.33
CA SER A 65 6.36 -9.11 15.04
C SER A 65 7.08 -10.47 14.91
N GLY A 66 8.35 -10.55 15.35
CA GLY A 66 9.10 -11.81 15.37
C GLY A 66 9.09 -12.53 14.01
N PRO A 67 8.69 -13.81 13.92
CA PRO A 67 8.68 -14.58 12.66
C PRO A 67 7.84 -13.99 11.52
N PHE A 68 6.87 -13.11 11.82
CA PHE A 68 6.10 -12.40 10.78
C PHE A 68 6.86 -11.26 10.13
N ALA A 69 7.88 -10.69 10.80
CA ALA A 69 8.71 -9.65 10.21
C ALA A 69 9.56 -10.28 9.10
N GLU A 70 9.57 -9.67 7.91
CA GLU A 70 10.16 -10.25 6.71
C GLU A 70 11.66 -10.50 6.86
N LEU A 71 12.38 -9.63 7.58
CA LEU A 71 13.83 -9.76 7.79
C LEU A 71 14.21 -10.48 9.09
N TYR A 72 13.24 -11.02 9.84
CA TYR A 72 13.52 -11.85 11.02
C TYR A 72 14.21 -13.16 10.60
N PRO A 73 15.27 -13.61 11.28
CA PRO A 73 16.09 -14.77 10.87
C PRO A 73 15.42 -16.12 11.20
N SER A 74 14.22 -16.33 10.67
CA SER A 74 13.55 -17.65 10.63
C SER A 74 14.03 -18.45 9.41
N PRO A 75 14.01 -19.79 9.44
CA PRO A 75 14.41 -20.61 8.30
C PRO A 75 13.69 -20.24 7.01
N GLU A 76 12.38 -19.95 7.07
CA GLU A 76 11.59 -19.58 5.89
C GLU A 76 12.00 -18.21 5.35
N ASN A 77 12.20 -17.22 6.23
CA ASN A 77 12.64 -15.88 5.78
C ASN A 77 14.07 -15.91 5.24
N LEU A 78 14.98 -16.66 5.87
CA LEU A 78 16.35 -16.81 5.38
C LEU A 78 16.38 -17.50 4.02
N THR A 79 15.48 -18.47 3.80
CA THR A 79 15.29 -19.11 2.51
C THR A 79 14.80 -18.10 1.47
N ASP A 80 13.77 -17.31 1.78
CA ASP A 80 13.25 -16.28 0.89
C ASP A 80 14.33 -15.21 0.54
N ILE A 81 15.08 -14.75 1.55
CA ILE A 81 16.21 -13.83 1.36
C ILE A 81 17.30 -14.45 0.48
N ALA A 82 17.68 -15.71 0.72
CA ALA A 82 18.68 -16.41 -0.07
C ALA A 82 18.26 -16.54 -1.54
N TYR A 83 17.01 -16.93 -1.81
CA TYR A 83 16.48 -17.00 -3.17
C TYR A 83 16.52 -15.65 -3.88
N HIS A 84 16.03 -14.59 -3.24
CA HIS A 84 16.09 -13.25 -3.82
C HIS A 84 17.51 -12.75 -4.03
N SER A 85 18.45 -13.08 -3.13
CA SER A 85 19.87 -12.72 -3.29
C SER A 85 20.49 -13.43 -4.51
N VAL A 86 20.25 -14.73 -4.66
CA VAL A 86 20.73 -15.50 -5.81
C VAL A 86 20.12 -14.97 -7.10
N LEU A 87 18.79 -14.78 -7.14
CA LEU A 87 18.10 -14.22 -8.29
C LEU A 87 18.66 -12.85 -8.66
N PHE A 88 18.83 -11.95 -7.70
CA PHE A 88 19.41 -10.63 -7.94
C PHE A 88 20.80 -10.71 -8.58
N VAL A 89 21.71 -11.52 -8.03
CA VAL A 89 23.08 -11.69 -8.57
C VAL A 89 23.03 -12.28 -9.98
N THR A 90 22.24 -13.33 -10.20
CA THR A 90 22.14 -13.99 -11.52
C THR A 90 21.51 -13.10 -12.57
N GLN A 91 20.48 -12.31 -12.23
CA GLN A 91 19.80 -11.39 -13.13
C GLN A 91 20.70 -10.19 -13.48
N LEU A 92 21.46 -9.69 -12.50
CA LEU A 92 22.43 -8.63 -12.76
C LEU A 92 23.54 -9.14 -13.69
N GLY A 93 24.06 -10.34 -13.41
CA GLY A 93 25.03 -11.02 -14.28
C GLY A 93 24.49 -11.23 -15.69
N PHE A 94 23.22 -11.63 -15.82
CA PHE A 94 22.54 -11.76 -17.10
C PHE A 94 22.50 -10.44 -17.87
N ILE A 95 22.05 -9.34 -17.24
CA ILE A 95 22.02 -8.02 -17.90
C ILE A 95 23.40 -7.60 -18.41
N VAL A 96 24.44 -7.77 -17.59
CA VAL A 96 25.83 -7.45 -17.99
C VAL A 96 26.28 -8.34 -19.14
N SER A 97 25.92 -9.63 -19.10
CA SER A 97 26.29 -10.60 -20.13
C SER A 97 25.64 -10.32 -21.49
N LEU A 98 24.45 -9.71 -21.54
CA LEU A 98 23.78 -9.37 -22.82
C LEU A 98 24.68 -8.47 -23.68
N VAL A 99 25.37 -7.52 -23.05
CA VAL A 99 26.32 -6.63 -23.74
C VAL A 99 27.60 -7.38 -24.12
N ALA A 100 28.14 -8.18 -23.19
CA ALA A 100 29.39 -8.91 -23.40
C ALA A 100 29.27 -10.04 -24.45
N LEU A 101 28.07 -10.61 -24.61
CA LEU A 101 27.80 -11.71 -25.52
C LEU A 101 27.13 -11.27 -26.83
N ALA A 102 27.01 -9.96 -27.07
CA ALA A 102 26.38 -9.41 -28.28
C ALA A 102 27.05 -9.85 -29.59
N PHE A 103 28.29 -10.34 -29.52
CA PHE A 103 29.09 -10.81 -30.67
C PHE A 103 28.82 -12.28 -31.05
N LEU A 104 28.04 -13.01 -30.25
CA LEU A 104 27.69 -14.40 -30.54
C LEU A 104 26.81 -14.49 -31.80
N PRO A 105 26.87 -15.60 -32.55
CA PRO A 105 25.91 -15.88 -33.61
C PRO A 105 24.48 -15.75 -33.09
N THR A 106 23.58 -15.17 -33.90
CA THR A 106 22.21 -14.83 -33.48
C THR A 106 21.46 -16.01 -32.84
N PHE A 107 21.59 -17.22 -33.40
CA PHE A 107 20.93 -18.41 -32.83
C PHE A 107 21.47 -18.76 -31.43
N ALA A 108 22.78 -18.62 -31.20
CA ALA A 108 23.40 -18.90 -29.91
C ALA A 108 23.01 -17.84 -28.87
N TYR A 109 22.96 -16.57 -29.29
CA TYR A 109 22.50 -15.47 -28.43
C TYR A 109 21.03 -15.64 -28.02
N ILE A 110 20.14 -15.93 -28.97
CA ILE A 110 18.72 -16.21 -28.69
C ILE A 110 18.58 -17.43 -27.77
N SER A 111 19.35 -18.50 -28.04
CA SER A 111 19.33 -19.72 -27.20
C SER A 111 19.79 -19.43 -25.78
N TYR A 112 20.85 -18.64 -25.60
CA TYR A 112 21.34 -18.21 -24.28
C TYR A 112 20.26 -17.47 -23.50
N VAL A 113 19.62 -16.48 -24.13
CA VAL A 113 18.53 -15.70 -23.54
C VAL A 113 17.36 -16.61 -23.16
N ALA A 114 16.94 -17.50 -24.05
CA ALA A 114 15.84 -18.44 -23.80
C ALA A 114 16.14 -19.39 -22.63
N VAL A 115 17.35 -19.94 -22.57
CA VAL A 115 17.78 -20.83 -21.47
C VAL A 115 17.82 -20.09 -20.14
N PHE A 116 18.29 -18.84 -20.13
CA PHE A 116 18.28 -18.02 -18.91
C PHE A 116 16.84 -17.79 -18.41
N PHE A 117 15.94 -17.34 -19.28
CA PHE A 117 14.54 -17.12 -18.90
C PHE A 117 13.86 -18.41 -18.44
N ALA A 118 14.08 -19.53 -19.12
CA ALA A 118 13.53 -20.83 -18.70
C ALA A 118 14.05 -21.25 -17.31
N THR A 119 15.33 -21.03 -17.04
CA THR A 119 15.95 -21.35 -15.74
C THR A 119 15.43 -20.42 -14.64
N ASN A 120 15.35 -19.11 -14.91
CA ASN A 120 14.81 -18.13 -13.97
C ASN A 120 13.34 -18.46 -13.62
N GLU A 121 12.53 -18.78 -14.64
CA GLU A 121 11.13 -19.15 -14.45
C GLU A 121 10.98 -20.44 -13.65
N LEU A 122 11.86 -21.44 -13.87
CA LEU A 122 11.85 -22.67 -13.08
C LEU A 122 12.13 -22.39 -11.58
N VAL A 123 13.12 -21.52 -11.29
CA VAL A 123 13.44 -21.11 -9.91
C VAL A 123 12.28 -20.33 -9.30
N CYS A 124 11.74 -19.34 -10.02
CA CYS A 124 10.62 -18.52 -9.56
C CYS A 124 9.35 -19.37 -9.39
N TRP A 125 9.11 -20.36 -10.25
CA TRP A 125 8.00 -21.29 -10.11
C TRP A 125 8.06 -22.04 -8.78
N HIS A 126 9.24 -22.51 -8.37
CA HIS A 126 9.40 -23.16 -7.08
C HIS A 126 9.04 -22.23 -5.91
N PHE A 127 9.35 -20.95 -6.06
CA PHE A 127 9.13 -19.92 -5.05
C PHE A 127 7.66 -19.44 -4.97
N ASN A 128 6.96 -19.47 -6.10
CA ASN A 128 5.57 -19.02 -6.24
C ASN A 128 4.53 -20.17 -6.16
N LYS A 129 4.95 -21.44 -6.25
CA LYS A 129 4.01 -22.58 -6.34
C LYS A 129 3.10 -22.72 -5.13
N GLY A 130 1.92 -23.31 -5.36
CA GLY A 130 1.00 -23.68 -4.28
C GLY A 130 0.15 -22.52 -3.75
N ILE A 131 -0.01 -21.47 -4.55
CA ILE A 131 -0.97 -20.38 -4.32
C ILE A 131 -2.11 -20.55 -5.35
N PRO A 132 -3.37 -20.71 -4.92
CA PRO A 132 -4.49 -20.91 -5.82
C PRO A 132 -4.88 -19.58 -6.50
N ARG A 133 -5.43 -19.68 -7.72
CA ARG A 133 -5.94 -18.51 -8.48
C ARG A 133 -7.11 -17.79 -7.79
N SER A 134 -7.84 -18.48 -6.92
CA SER A 134 -8.90 -17.88 -6.10
C SER A 134 -8.36 -17.03 -4.94
N GLY A 135 -7.05 -16.89 -4.81
CA GLY A 135 -6.38 -16.24 -3.70
C GLY A 135 -6.09 -17.19 -2.53
N LEU A 136 -4.96 -16.96 -1.86
CA LEU A 136 -4.53 -17.65 -0.66
C LEU A 136 -5.28 -17.10 0.54
N LYS A 137 -5.75 -17.96 1.44
CA LYS A 137 -6.43 -17.50 2.67
C LYS A 137 -5.44 -17.42 3.83
N SER A 138 -5.66 -16.46 4.73
CA SER A 138 -4.97 -16.43 6.01
C SER A 138 -5.18 -17.74 6.78
N THR A 139 -4.14 -18.20 7.47
CA THR A 139 -4.14 -19.44 8.22
C THR A 139 -5.17 -19.40 9.35
N GLU A 140 -5.93 -20.48 9.50
CA GLU A 140 -6.83 -20.65 10.65
C GLU A 140 -6.17 -21.50 11.74
N ASP A 141 -6.18 -20.99 12.97
CA ASP A 141 -5.76 -21.70 14.17
C ASP A 141 -6.86 -21.67 15.24
N ALA A 142 -6.62 -22.30 16.40
CA ALA A 142 -7.60 -22.33 17.49
C ALA A 142 -7.99 -20.92 17.98
N PHE A 143 -7.07 -19.96 17.88
CA PHE A 143 -7.30 -18.58 18.29
C PHE A 143 -8.10 -17.82 17.22
N THR A 144 -7.75 -17.90 15.94
CA THR A 144 -8.48 -17.20 14.88
C THR A 144 -9.93 -17.68 14.74
N ARG A 145 -10.18 -18.97 15.00
CA ARG A 145 -11.54 -19.55 15.02
C ARG A 145 -12.41 -19.06 16.17
N SER A 146 -11.80 -18.51 17.23
CA SER A 146 -12.53 -17.98 18.40
C SER A 146 -13.04 -16.55 18.20
N TRP A 147 -12.60 -15.87 17.14
CA TRP A 147 -13.03 -14.50 16.85
C TRP A 147 -14.49 -14.46 16.43
N PRO A 148 -15.19 -13.33 16.69
CA PRO A 148 -16.50 -13.08 16.10
C PRO A 148 -16.43 -13.21 14.58
N ARG A 149 -17.48 -13.79 13.98
CA ARG A 149 -17.57 -13.90 12.52
C ARG A 149 -18.11 -12.61 11.91
N HIS A 150 -17.52 -12.24 10.78
CA HIS A 150 -17.87 -11.06 10.00
C HIS A 150 -18.12 -11.48 8.56
N ASP A 151 -19.11 -12.35 8.41
CA ASP A 151 -19.47 -12.96 7.13
C ASP A 151 -20.10 -11.94 6.15
N ASP A 152 -20.47 -10.75 6.64
CA ASP A 152 -20.91 -9.58 5.89
C ASP A 152 -19.77 -8.71 5.35
N GLU A 153 -18.52 -9.05 5.68
CA GLU A 153 -17.32 -8.35 5.20
C GLU A 153 -16.52 -9.24 4.24
N ALA A 154 -15.77 -8.61 3.34
CA ALA A 154 -14.77 -9.26 2.51
C ALA A 154 -13.46 -8.48 2.59
N TRP A 155 -12.37 -9.14 2.99
CA TRP A 155 -11.05 -8.54 3.12
C TRP A 155 -10.09 -9.16 2.12
N ILE A 156 -9.56 -8.31 1.24
CA ILE A 156 -8.76 -8.72 0.09
C ILE A 156 -7.42 -8.00 0.19
N PHE A 157 -6.32 -8.73 0.00
CA PHE A 157 -4.97 -8.17 0.01
C PHE A 157 -4.26 -8.45 -1.32
N LEU A 158 -3.57 -7.47 -1.87
CA LEU A 158 -2.68 -7.61 -3.02
C LEU A 158 -1.28 -7.11 -2.65
N ASN A 159 -0.30 -8.00 -2.73
CA ASN A 159 1.10 -7.69 -2.43
C ASN A 159 1.79 -6.94 -3.58
N GLY A 160 3.00 -6.46 -3.32
CA GLY A 160 3.90 -5.98 -4.36
C GLY A 160 4.95 -7.02 -4.76
N ILE A 161 6.03 -6.52 -5.34
CA ILE A 161 7.11 -7.33 -5.89
C ILE A 161 8.00 -7.98 -4.83
N CYS A 162 8.82 -8.94 -5.26
CA CYS A 162 9.80 -9.62 -4.43
C CYS A 162 9.18 -10.33 -3.21
N VAL A 163 8.02 -10.95 -3.39
CA VAL A 163 7.32 -11.69 -2.33
C VAL A 163 7.05 -13.11 -2.80
N GLY A 164 7.70 -14.08 -2.17
CA GLY A 164 7.40 -15.50 -2.34
C GLY A 164 6.24 -15.98 -1.46
N LYS A 165 5.92 -17.27 -1.55
CA LYS A 165 4.80 -17.84 -0.80
C LYS A 165 4.92 -17.66 0.72
N ASN A 166 6.10 -17.81 1.30
CA ASN A 166 6.26 -17.78 2.76
C ASN A 166 6.02 -16.37 3.31
N TRP A 167 6.71 -15.36 2.76
CA TRP A 167 6.40 -13.96 3.07
C TRP A 167 4.95 -13.60 2.79
N PHE A 168 4.38 -14.03 1.65
CA PHE A 168 2.99 -13.74 1.31
C PHE A 168 2.00 -14.28 2.37
N GLN A 169 2.15 -15.54 2.79
CA GLN A 169 1.33 -16.13 3.85
C GLN A 169 1.51 -15.37 5.17
N LYS A 170 2.75 -15.01 5.53
CA LYS A 170 3.03 -14.22 6.74
C LYS A 170 2.41 -12.83 6.69
N ASN A 171 2.34 -12.18 5.52
CA ASN A 171 1.66 -10.90 5.36
C ASN A 171 0.16 -11.01 5.62
N ILE A 172 -0.52 -11.96 4.99
CA ILE A 172 -1.97 -12.14 5.18
C ILE A 172 -2.32 -12.61 6.59
N ASP A 173 -1.50 -13.47 7.21
CA ASP A 173 -1.68 -13.91 8.59
C ASP A 173 -1.46 -12.76 9.57
N ARG A 174 -0.47 -11.91 9.31
CA ARG A 174 -0.19 -10.74 10.13
C ARG A 174 -1.32 -9.72 10.06
N LEU A 175 -1.84 -9.44 8.86
CA LEU A 175 -3.02 -8.60 8.65
C LEU A 175 -4.24 -9.18 9.39
N SER A 176 -4.50 -10.47 9.20
CA SER A 176 -5.60 -11.19 9.86
C SER A 176 -5.54 -11.07 11.39
N ARG A 177 -4.36 -11.22 11.99
CA ARG A 177 -4.13 -11.07 13.44
C ARG A 177 -4.31 -9.65 13.95
N THR A 178 -4.09 -8.61 13.15
CA THR A 178 -4.33 -7.23 13.60
C THR A 178 -5.80 -6.83 13.51
N PHE A 179 -6.52 -7.29 12.48
CA PHE A 179 -7.92 -6.89 12.25
C PHE A 179 -8.95 -7.91 12.73
N HIS A 180 -8.51 -9.12 13.11
CA HIS A 180 -9.37 -10.27 13.46
C HIS A 180 -10.41 -10.57 12.37
N ARG A 181 -9.91 -10.66 11.14
CA ARG A 181 -10.68 -10.97 9.94
C ARG A 181 -9.94 -11.99 9.09
N PRO A 182 -10.64 -12.92 8.42
CA PRO A 182 -10.02 -13.74 7.40
C PRO A 182 -9.62 -12.86 6.21
N ILE A 183 -8.37 -12.98 5.76
CA ILE A 183 -7.84 -12.20 4.63
C ILE A 183 -7.67 -13.14 3.44
N VAL A 184 -8.15 -12.73 2.27
CA VAL A 184 -7.87 -13.40 0.99
C VAL A 184 -6.79 -12.62 0.26
N GLY A 185 -5.61 -13.21 0.14
CA GLY A 185 -4.48 -12.65 -0.59
C GLY A 185 -4.51 -13.06 -2.06
N VAL A 186 -4.48 -12.08 -2.96
CA VAL A 186 -4.14 -12.28 -4.38
C VAL A 186 -2.65 -12.03 -4.57
N HIS A 187 -1.96 -13.01 -5.16
CA HIS A 187 -0.50 -13.00 -5.22
C HIS A 187 0.00 -12.41 -6.53
N ASN A 188 0.62 -11.24 -6.44
CA ASN A 188 1.50 -10.74 -7.48
C ASN A 188 2.80 -11.55 -7.44
N ARG A 189 2.97 -12.41 -8.44
CA ARG A 189 4.08 -13.38 -8.51
C ARG A 189 5.38 -12.67 -8.82
N THR A 190 6.44 -13.05 -8.14
CA THR A 190 7.78 -12.52 -8.40
C THR A 190 8.48 -13.31 -9.50
N ALA A 191 9.09 -12.59 -10.45
CA ALA A 191 10.07 -13.11 -11.41
C ALA A 191 11.52 -12.85 -10.94
N GLY A 192 11.69 -12.41 -9.69
CA GLY A 192 12.95 -11.97 -9.09
C GLY A 192 13.16 -10.45 -9.20
N VAL A 193 14.07 -9.94 -8.37
CA VAL A 193 14.13 -8.51 -8.02
C VAL A 193 14.25 -7.58 -9.24
N ILE A 194 15.12 -7.92 -10.20
CA ILE A 194 15.37 -7.03 -11.33
C ILE A 194 14.21 -7.07 -12.33
N PHE A 195 13.70 -8.26 -12.64
CA PHE A 195 12.59 -8.42 -13.57
C PHE A 195 11.29 -7.83 -13.01
N ASP A 196 11.08 -7.96 -11.72
CA ASP A 196 9.98 -7.31 -11.01
C ASP A 196 10.06 -5.77 -11.13
N LEU A 197 11.25 -5.17 -10.96
CA LEU A 197 11.43 -3.72 -11.14
C LEU A 197 11.15 -3.28 -12.58
N VAL A 198 11.56 -4.08 -13.57
CA VAL A 198 11.26 -3.81 -14.99
C VAL A 198 9.75 -3.90 -15.24
N GLN A 199 9.09 -4.96 -14.75
CA GLN A 199 7.64 -5.12 -14.85
C GLN A 199 6.92 -3.94 -14.19
N CYS A 200 7.35 -3.51 -13.00
CA CYS A 200 6.80 -2.37 -12.30
C CYS A 200 6.82 -1.10 -13.18
N LEU A 201 7.95 -0.81 -13.84
CA LEU A 201 8.07 0.34 -14.74
C LEU A 201 7.15 0.21 -15.96
N ILE A 202 7.06 -0.99 -16.53
CA ILE A 202 6.19 -1.29 -17.68
C ILE A 202 4.72 -1.12 -17.31
N GLN A 203 4.24 -1.77 -16.23
CA GLN A 203 2.85 -1.66 -15.77
C GLN A 203 2.49 -0.20 -15.50
N ARG A 204 3.37 0.54 -14.82
CA ARG A 204 3.14 1.93 -14.47
C ARG A 204 3.12 2.88 -15.67
N SER A 205 3.90 2.60 -16.71
CA SER A 205 4.02 3.44 -17.91
C SER A 205 3.03 3.07 -19.03
N LEU A 206 2.67 1.80 -19.14
CA LEU A 206 1.84 1.25 -20.22
C LEU A 206 0.44 0.81 -19.78
N LEU A 207 0.15 0.83 -18.47
CA LEU A 207 -1.09 0.25 -17.89
C LEU A 207 -1.28 -1.21 -18.30
N TYR A 208 -0.17 -1.96 -18.34
CA TYR A 208 -0.18 -3.36 -18.74
C TYR A 208 -0.81 -4.22 -17.62
N ALA A 209 -2.07 -4.60 -17.78
CA ALA A 209 -2.77 -5.41 -16.80
C ALA A 209 -2.41 -6.90 -16.92
N THR A 210 -1.58 -7.35 -15.98
CA THR A 210 -1.13 -8.74 -15.80
C THR A 210 -2.26 -9.66 -15.32
N GLN A 211 -1.98 -10.96 -15.23
CA GLN A 211 -2.98 -11.97 -14.86
C GLN A 211 -3.48 -11.79 -13.41
N ASP A 212 -2.59 -11.46 -12.48
CA ASP A 212 -2.89 -11.14 -11.08
C ASP A 212 -3.84 -9.95 -10.94
N VAL A 213 -3.65 -8.88 -11.73
CA VAL A 213 -4.57 -7.73 -11.82
C VAL A 213 -5.97 -8.19 -12.21
N ARG A 214 -6.08 -9.05 -13.24
CA ARG A 214 -7.36 -9.56 -13.74
C ARG A 214 -8.05 -10.48 -12.72
N GLU A 215 -7.30 -11.36 -12.09
CA GLU A 215 -7.81 -12.26 -11.04
C GLU A 215 -8.27 -11.47 -9.81
N CYS A 216 -7.49 -10.47 -9.38
CA CYS A 216 -7.85 -9.59 -8.27
C CYS A 216 -9.08 -8.74 -8.59
N TYR A 217 -9.17 -8.19 -9.80
CA TYR A 217 -10.34 -7.46 -10.25
C TYR A 217 -11.62 -8.30 -10.13
N VAL A 218 -11.59 -9.54 -10.63
CA VAL A 218 -12.74 -10.47 -10.53
C VAL A 218 -13.12 -10.73 -9.07
N LEU A 219 -12.12 -10.92 -8.19
CA LEU A 219 -12.36 -11.18 -6.77
C LEU A 219 -13.01 -9.98 -6.08
N VAL A 220 -12.49 -8.78 -6.28
CA VAL A 220 -13.05 -7.54 -5.71
C VAL A 220 -14.44 -7.27 -6.28
N LYS A 221 -14.62 -7.39 -7.61
CA LYS A 221 -15.90 -7.21 -8.27
C LYS A 221 -16.97 -8.15 -7.72
N ASN A 222 -16.66 -9.44 -7.62
CA ASN A 222 -17.59 -10.44 -7.09
C ASN A 222 -17.95 -10.16 -5.63
N ALA A 223 -16.98 -9.73 -4.82
CA ALA A 223 -17.24 -9.35 -3.44
C ALA A 223 -18.15 -8.10 -3.33
N LEU A 224 -18.02 -7.14 -4.23
CA LEU A 224 -18.88 -5.95 -4.28
C LEU A 224 -20.30 -6.28 -4.76
N LEU A 225 -20.43 -7.20 -5.72
CA LEU A 225 -21.71 -7.64 -6.27
C LEU A 225 -22.52 -8.49 -5.29
N ASP A 226 -21.86 -9.29 -4.43
CA ASP A 226 -22.52 -10.11 -3.41
C ASP A 226 -23.29 -9.23 -2.40
N ASP A 227 -24.62 -9.32 -2.43
CA ASP A 227 -25.49 -8.51 -1.57
C ASP A 227 -25.42 -8.88 -0.09
N ARG A 228 -24.88 -10.05 0.24
CA ARG A 228 -24.60 -10.42 1.63
C ARG A 228 -23.41 -9.63 2.18
N LYS A 229 -22.53 -9.14 1.30
CA LYS A 229 -21.40 -8.31 1.66
C LYS A 229 -21.86 -6.86 1.77
N LYS A 230 -21.76 -6.32 2.98
CA LYS A 230 -22.02 -4.91 3.30
C LYS A 230 -20.76 -4.06 3.20
N LYS A 231 -19.59 -4.70 3.27
CA LYS A 231 -18.29 -4.02 3.27
C LYS A 231 -17.24 -4.86 2.53
N VAL A 232 -16.47 -4.20 1.66
CA VAL A 232 -15.32 -4.80 0.99
C VAL A 232 -14.10 -3.94 1.32
N VAL A 233 -13.11 -4.53 1.96
CA VAL A 233 -11.84 -3.88 2.33
C VAL A 233 -10.76 -4.40 1.40
N PHE A 234 -10.14 -3.49 0.66
CA PHE A 234 -9.06 -3.80 -0.27
C PHE A 234 -7.74 -3.20 0.19
N ILE A 235 -6.80 -4.06 0.57
CA ILE A 235 -5.49 -3.68 1.09
C ILE A 235 -4.43 -3.90 0.01
N LEU A 236 -3.60 -2.89 -0.22
CA LEU A 236 -2.57 -2.89 -1.26
C LEU A 236 -1.20 -2.62 -0.64
N HIS A 237 -0.17 -3.31 -1.09
CA HIS A 237 1.21 -3.01 -0.71
C HIS A 237 2.11 -2.81 -1.92
N SER A 238 2.97 -1.79 -1.88
CA SER A 238 4.02 -1.59 -2.87
C SER A 238 3.48 -1.50 -4.33
N GLN A 239 3.94 -2.36 -5.25
CA GLN A 239 3.45 -2.45 -6.64
C GLN A 239 1.96 -2.82 -6.70
N GLY A 240 1.43 -3.53 -5.70
CA GLY A 240 -0.01 -3.77 -5.58
C GLY A 240 -0.82 -2.46 -5.60
N GLY A 241 -0.21 -1.31 -5.28
CA GLY A 241 -0.80 -0.01 -5.48
C GLY A 241 -1.00 0.41 -6.95
N ILE A 242 -0.06 0.09 -7.85
CA ILE A 242 -0.19 0.30 -9.31
C ILE A 242 -1.30 -0.60 -9.85
N GLU A 243 -1.25 -1.88 -9.48
CA GLU A 243 -2.23 -2.89 -9.89
C GLU A 243 -3.64 -2.55 -9.38
N GLY A 244 -3.74 -2.16 -8.10
CA GLY A 244 -4.97 -1.69 -7.49
C GLY A 244 -5.51 -0.42 -8.14
N GLY A 245 -4.65 0.53 -8.54
CA GLY A 245 -5.06 1.70 -9.31
C GLY A 245 -5.77 1.33 -10.62
N MET A 246 -5.21 0.40 -11.39
CA MET A 246 -5.84 -0.12 -12.61
C MET A 246 -7.18 -0.83 -12.32
N ILE A 247 -7.23 -1.63 -11.25
CA ILE A 247 -8.46 -2.32 -10.82
C ILE A 247 -9.55 -1.30 -10.48
N ILE A 248 -9.20 -0.23 -9.77
CA ILE A 248 -10.14 0.83 -9.39
C ILE A 248 -10.67 1.55 -10.62
N ASP A 249 -9.81 1.88 -11.60
CA ASP A 249 -10.25 2.50 -12.84
C ASP A 249 -11.28 1.62 -13.58
N TRP A 250 -11.07 0.29 -13.65
CA TRP A 250 -12.06 -0.64 -14.21
C TRP A 250 -13.35 -0.75 -13.38
N LEU A 251 -13.23 -0.72 -12.05
CA LEU A 251 -14.40 -0.74 -11.18
C LEU A 251 -15.22 0.55 -11.31
N LEU A 252 -14.57 1.71 -11.43
CA LEU A 252 -15.23 3.00 -11.64
C LEU A 252 -15.98 3.07 -12.98
N ASP A 253 -15.48 2.36 -14.00
CA ASP A 253 -16.10 2.30 -15.33
C ASP A 253 -17.30 1.34 -15.39
N GLU A 254 -17.22 0.19 -14.69
CA GLU A 254 -18.21 -0.87 -14.83
C GLU A 254 -19.24 -0.99 -13.69
N MET A 255 -18.91 -0.53 -12.48
CA MET A 255 -19.71 -0.82 -11.29
C MET A 255 -20.73 0.28 -10.98
N PRO A 256 -21.96 -0.10 -10.58
CA PRO A 256 -22.90 0.85 -10.01
C PRO A 256 -22.32 1.53 -8.77
N ILE A 257 -22.59 2.83 -8.65
CA ILE A 257 -22.08 3.67 -7.57
C ILE A 257 -22.46 3.12 -6.19
N GLU A 258 -23.65 2.54 -6.05
CA GLU A 258 -24.16 1.97 -4.80
C GLU A 258 -23.30 0.80 -4.33
N LYS A 259 -22.78 0.00 -5.26
CA LYS A 259 -21.88 -1.12 -4.95
C LYS A 259 -20.50 -0.59 -4.57
N LEU A 260 -20.00 0.43 -5.26
CA LEU A 260 -18.72 1.08 -4.96
C LEU A 260 -18.67 1.75 -3.58
N GLN A 261 -19.82 2.19 -3.05
CA GLN A 261 -19.90 2.73 -1.68
C GLN A 261 -19.60 1.69 -0.58
N LYS A 262 -19.62 0.40 -0.90
CA LYS A 262 -19.21 -0.66 0.01
C LYS A 262 -17.67 -0.77 0.11
N LEU A 263 -16.92 -0.19 -0.82
CA LEU A 263 -15.47 -0.35 -0.95
C LEU A 263 -14.70 0.60 -0.03
N GLU A 264 -13.70 0.07 0.67
CA GLU A 264 -12.69 0.82 1.43
C GLU A 264 -11.30 0.37 1.02
N ILE A 265 -10.39 1.31 0.81
CA ILE A 265 -9.07 1.02 0.24
C ILE A 265 -7.97 1.54 1.16
N TYR A 266 -7.01 0.66 1.42
CA TYR A 266 -5.87 0.96 2.30
C TYR A 266 -4.58 0.55 1.64
N THR A 267 -3.67 1.48 1.44
CA THR A 267 -2.40 1.18 0.77
C THR A 267 -1.21 1.42 1.69
N PHE A 268 -0.20 0.56 1.60
CA PHE A 268 1.08 0.69 2.29
C PHE A 268 2.19 0.79 1.24
N GLY A 269 3.01 1.83 1.27
CA GLY A 269 4.16 1.91 0.35
C GLY A 269 3.79 2.07 -1.13
N ASN A 270 2.66 2.70 -1.45
CA ASN A 270 2.07 2.71 -2.80
C ASN A 270 2.99 3.32 -3.89
N LEU A 271 3.36 2.51 -4.89
CA LEU A 271 4.19 2.90 -6.06
C LEU A 271 3.42 3.55 -7.21
N ALA A 272 2.09 3.63 -7.14
CA ALA A 272 1.27 4.15 -8.22
C ALA A 272 1.64 5.60 -8.58
N ASN A 273 1.40 5.95 -9.84
CA ASN A 273 1.49 7.32 -10.35
C ASN A 273 0.12 8.03 -10.41
N HIS A 274 -0.96 7.30 -10.17
CA HIS A 274 -2.32 7.83 -10.04
C HIS A 274 -3.14 6.90 -9.14
N PHE A 275 -4.22 7.44 -8.59
CA PHE A 275 -5.18 6.71 -7.78
C PHE A 275 -6.54 7.42 -7.85
N SER A 276 -7.33 7.08 -8.85
CA SER A 276 -8.55 7.81 -9.22
C SER A 276 -9.67 7.64 -8.19
N ASN A 277 -10.37 8.73 -7.88
CA ASN A 277 -11.64 8.69 -7.16
C ASN A 277 -12.45 9.95 -7.47
N PRO A 278 -13.29 9.93 -8.52
CA PRO A 278 -14.10 11.09 -8.87
C PRO A 278 -15.11 11.42 -7.76
N CYS A 279 -15.49 12.68 -7.71
CA CYS A 279 -16.46 13.21 -6.77
C CYS A 279 -17.82 13.37 -7.47
N ARG A 280 -18.89 12.94 -6.81
CA ARG A 280 -20.26 12.96 -7.36
C ARG A 280 -20.72 14.38 -7.58
N GLY A 281 -21.20 14.69 -8.79
CA GLY A 281 -21.66 16.04 -9.12
C GLY A 281 -20.58 17.12 -8.99
N GLY A 282 -19.30 16.74 -8.92
CA GLY A 282 -18.19 17.67 -8.66
C GLY A 282 -18.08 18.13 -7.20
N ASP A 283 -18.89 17.59 -6.29
CA ASP A 283 -18.83 17.91 -4.85
C ASP A 283 -17.69 17.16 -4.18
N PRO A 284 -16.61 17.83 -3.74
CA PRO A 284 -15.46 17.19 -3.12
C PRO A 284 -15.77 16.42 -1.84
N GLU A 285 -16.93 16.67 -1.21
CA GLU A 285 -17.39 15.96 -0.02
C GLU A 285 -18.08 14.62 -0.33
N SER A 286 -18.33 14.34 -1.60
CA SER A 286 -19.10 13.18 -2.06
C SER A 286 -18.28 12.24 -2.99
N PRO A 287 -17.17 11.64 -2.52
CA PRO A 287 -16.37 10.73 -3.35
C PRO A 287 -17.13 9.43 -3.70
N VAL A 288 -16.85 8.86 -4.87
CA VAL A 288 -17.45 7.59 -5.33
C VAL A 288 -16.99 6.41 -4.46
N ILE A 289 -15.73 6.38 -4.04
CA ILE A 289 -15.21 5.45 -3.04
C ILE A 289 -15.06 6.21 -1.72
N PRO A 290 -15.81 5.86 -0.65
CA PRO A 290 -15.88 6.67 0.57
C PRO A 290 -14.55 6.82 1.31
N HIS A 291 -13.73 5.78 1.30
CA HIS A 291 -12.53 5.72 2.14
C HIS A 291 -11.32 5.20 1.37
N ILE A 292 -10.33 6.06 1.22
CA ILE A 292 -9.00 5.73 0.69
C ILE A 292 -7.96 6.32 1.65
N GLU A 293 -7.10 5.47 2.20
CA GLU A 293 -5.98 5.90 3.04
C GLU A 293 -4.66 5.31 2.55
N HIS A 294 -3.63 6.15 2.53
CA HIS A 294 -2.28 5.78 2.15
C HIS A 294 -1.34 5.92 3.36
N TYR A 295 -0.73 4.81 3.75
CA TYR A 295 0.26 4.73 4.81
C TYR A 295 1.66 4.74 4.19
N VAL A 296 2.49 5.69 4.63
CA VAL A 296 3.71 6.08 3.93
C VAL A 296 4.87 6.24 4.91
N ASN A 297 6.01 5.65 4.57
CA ASN A 297 7.29 5.93 5.21
C ASN A 297 8.05 6.91 4.32
N GLU A 298 8.45 8.07 4.85
CA GLU A 298 8.95 9.17 4.02
C GLU A 298 10.29 8.85 3.34
N LYS A 299 11.14 8.05 3.98
CA LYS A 299 12.44 7.66 3.40
C LYS A 299 12.34 6.40 2.56
N ASP A 300 11.17 5.78 2.47
CA ASP A 300 10.95 4.64 1.57
C ASP A 300 11.04 5.10 0.11
N PHE A 301 11.90 4.42 -0.65
CA PHE A 301 12.06 4.62 -2.09
C PHE A 301 10.73 4.50 -2.83
N ALA A 302 9.94 3.47 -2.53
CA ALA A 302 8.67 3.21 -3.21
C ALA A 302 7.69 4.36 -3.03
N CYS A 303 7.54 4.85 -1.79
CA CYS A 303 6.72 6.01 -1.50
C CYS A 303 7.18 7.26 -2.24
N ARG A 304 8.50 7.51 -2.32
CA ARG A 304 9.06 8.66 -3.02
C ARG A 304 8.93 8.58 -4.53
N PHE A 305 8.98 7.38 -5.08
CA PHE A 305 8.78 7.12 -6.48
C PHE A 305 7.28 7.16 -6.87
N GLY A 306 6.40 6.73 -5.97
CA GLY A 306 4.94 6.73 -6.10
C GLY A 306 4.28 7.85 -5.32
N VAL A 307 3.38 7.49 -4.40
CA VAL A 307 2.43 8.40 -3.73
C VAL A 307 3.00 9.77 -3.33
N LEU A 308 4.20 9.86 -2.76
CA LEU A 308 4.76 11.14 -2.32
C LEU A 308 5.16 12.06 -3.47
N GLU A 309 5.64 11.54 -4.59
CA GLU A 309 5.88 12.36 -5.79
C GLU A 309 4.56 12.97 -6.25
N PHE A 310 3.53 12.13 -6.33
CA PHE A 310 2.26 12.51 -6.94
C PHE A 310 1.36 13.36 -6.06
N THR A 311 1.55 13.31 -4.74
CA THR A 311 0.80 14.15 -3.79
C THR A 311 1.52 15.45 -3.43
N ARG A 312 2.87 15.52 -3.50
CA ARG A 312 3.62 16.71 -3.08
C ARG A 312 3.95 17.68 -4.20
N ASN A 313 4.17 17.17 -5.41
CA ASN A 313 4.85 17.96 -6.45
C ASN A 313 3.93 18.43 -7.57
N TYR A 314 2.68 17.97 -7.62
CA TYR A 314 1.72 18.29 -8.69
C TYR A 314 0.54 19.14 -8.20
N SER A 315 0.00 19.92 -9.13
CA SER A 315 -1.09 20.86 -8.87
C SER A 315 -2.43 20.16 -8.59
N GLN A 316 -3.33 20.86 -7.90
CA GLN A 316 -4.69 20.37 -7.54
C GLN A 316 -5.50 19.85 -8.75
N ASN A 317 -5.29 20.41 -9.95
CA ASN A 317 -6.03 20.01 -11.16
C ASN A 317 -5.36 18.84 -11.91
N GLU A 318 -4.13 18.47 -11.56
CA GLU A 318 -3.34 17.45 -12.27
C GLU A 318 -3.01 16.24 -11.39
N SER A 319 -3.02 16.39 -10.06
CA SER A 319 -2.77 15.30 -9.13
C SER A 319 -3.99 14.41 -8.98
N ARG A 320 -3.95 13.25 -9.63
CA ARG A 320 -4.99 12.20 -9.60
C ARG A 320 -4.83 11.23 -8.44
N PHE A 321 -4.24 11.66 -7.32
CA PHE A 321 -3.96 10.78 -6.19
C PHE A 321 -4.94 11.05 -5.05
N ALA A 322 -6.08 10.35 -5.08
CA ALA A 322 -7.15 10.54 -4.12
C ALA A 322 -6.93 9.74 -2.84
N GLY A 323 -7.22 10.35 -1.69
CA GLY A 323 -7.15 9.69 -0.38
C GLY A 323 -6.34 10.48 0.64
N LYS A 324 -6.45 10.08 1.91
CA LYS A 324 -5.69 10.68 3.02
C LYS A 324 -4.28 10.06 3.06
N VAL A 325 -3.23 10.86 3.23
CA VAL A 325 -1.86 10.34 3.28
C VAL A 325 -1.26 10.51 4.67
N PHE A 326 -1.08 9.39 5.37
CA PHE A 326 -0.47 9.27 6.68
C PHE A 326 1.03 9.04 6.53
N VAL A 327 1.84 10.03 6.93
CA VAL A 327 3.30 10.01 6.70
C VAL A 327 4.06 9.81 8.01
N ASN A 328 4.77 8.70 8.08
CA ASN A 328 5.79 8.44 9.09
C ASN A 328 7.17 8.88 8.57
N ARG A 329 8.01 9.48 9.42
CA ARG A 329 9.35 9.99 9.04
C ARG A 329 10.45 8.92 9.02
N SER A 330 10.08 7.64 8.95
CA SER A 330 11.00 6.51 8.90
C SER A 330 11.36 6.10 7.47
N GLY A 331 12.34 5.20 7.37
CA GLY A 331 12.51 4.34 6.20
C GLY A 331 11.79 3.00 6.38
N GLY A 332 12.08 2.08 5.48
CA GLY A 332 11.61 0.71 5.48
C GLY A 332 10.39 0.54 4.57
N HIS A 333 10.41 -0.52 3.76
CA HIS A 333 9.36 -0.82 2.77
C HIS A 333 8.55 -2.09 3.07
N GLN A 334 9.16 -3.08 3.72
CA GLN A 334 8.49 -4.33 4.08
C GLN A 334 7.18 -4.12 4.86
N LEU A 335 6.11 -4.81 4.45
CA LEU A 335 4.75 -4.56 4.95
C LEU A 335 4.65 -4.82 6.46
N ASN A 336 5.04 -6.02 6.92
CA ASN A 336 4.89 -6.38 8.32
C ASN A 336 5.89 -5.59 9.18
N GLN A 337 7.17 -5.66 8.82
CA GLN A 337 8.25 -5.10 9.64
C GLN A 337 8.27 -3.56 9.68
N HIS A 338 8.00 -2.87 8.57
CA HIS A 338 8.19 -1.42 8.51
C HIS A 338 6.90 -0.61 8.52
N TYR A 339 5.77 -1.23 8.19
CA TYR A 339 4.46 -0.59 8.29
C TYR A 339 3.66 -1.12 9.47
N LEU A 340 3.30 -2.39 9.47
CA LEU A 340 2.39 -2.93 10.50
C LEU A 340 3.01 -2.91 11.90
N ASP A 341 4.32 -3.13 12.06
CA ASP A 341 4.96 -3.03 13.39
C ASP A 341 4.94 -1.61 13.96
N HIS A 342 5.03 -0.59 13.11
CA HIS A 342 5.03 0.81 13.56
C HIS A 342 3.62 1.40 13.70
N MET A 343 2.71 1.00 12.82
CA MET A 343 1.37 1.59 12.69
C MET A 343 0.30 0.73 13.35
N PHE A 344 0.48 -0.59 13.43
CA PHE A 344 -0.45 -1.58 13.98
C PHE A 344 0.27 -2.63 14.85
N PRO A 345 1.02 -2.20 15.88
CA PRO A 345 1.87 -3.09 16.65
C PRO A 345 1.06 -4.20 17.32
N LEU A 346 1.56 -5.44 17.32
CA LEU A 346 0.95 -6.52 18.10
C LEU A 346 1.36 -6.46 19.56
N ASN A 347 0.59 -7.16 20.38
CA ASN A 347 1.01 -7.55 21.71
C ASN A 347 2.14 -8.61 21.65
N LYS A 348 2.76 -8.89 22.81
CA LYS A 348 3.88 -9.85 22.91
C LYS A 348 3.52 -11.26 22.43
N THR A 349 2.25 -11.66 22.51
CA THR A 349 1.81 -12.98 22.05
C THR A 349 1.56 -13.04 20.54
N LEU A 350 1.66 -11.91 19.83
CA LEU A 350 1.40 -11.82 18.39
C LEU A 350 -0.03 -12.24 17.99
N HIS A 351 -1.00 -12.08 18.89
CA HIS A 351 -2.39 -12.53 18.67
C HIS A 351 -3.33 -11.37 18.37
N LYS A 352 -3.01 -10.17 18.85
CA LYS A 352 -3.89 -9.02 18.69
C LYS A 352 -3.08 -7.73 18.65
N ALA A 353 -3.61 -6.71 17.99
CA ALA A 353 -3.03 -5.39 18.02
C ALA A 353 -3.08 -4.84 19.45
N ARG A 354 -1.95 -4.32 19.95
CA ARG A 354 -1.91 -3.65 21.25
C ARG A 354 -2.46 -2.23 21.13
N GLU A 355 -2.86 -1.66 22.26
CA GLU A 355 -3.16 -0.24 22.30
C GLU A 355 -1.92 0.61 22.00
N ALA A 356 -2.17 1.78 21.41
CA ALA A 356 -1.13 2.73 21.12
C ALA A 356 -0.60 3.35 22.41
N ARG A 357 0.71 3.53 22.48
CA ARG A 357 1.47 4.10 23.58
C ARG A 357 2.09 5.41 23.16
N ASP A 358 2.62 6.16 24.12
CA ASP A 358 3.36 7.39 23.82
C ASP A 358 4.53 7.12 22.87
N GLY A 359 4.62 7.94 21.83
CA GLY A 359 5.61 7.81 20.76
C GLY A 359 5.20 6.94 19.56
N ASP A 360 4.21 6.05 19.72
CA ASP A 360 3.69 5.25 18.60
C ASP A 360 3.03 6.14 17.54
N PHE A 361 3.11 5.72 16.28
CA PHE A 361 2.57 6.47 15.15
C PHE A 361 1.12 6.90 15.37
N MET A 362 0.25 5.97 15.78
CA MET A 362 -1.19 6.19 15.95
C MET A 362 -1.55 7.05 17.16
N ASN A 363 -0.64 7.22 18.12
CA ASN A 363 -0.84 8.08 19.29
C ASN A 363 -0.25 9.49 19.09
N ARG A 364 0.43 9.76 17.97
CA ARG A 364 0.99 11.09 17.70
C ARG A 364 -0.12 12.07 17.36
N LYS A 365 0.04 13.30 17.86
CA LYS A 365 -0.80 14.44 17.50
C LYS A 365 -0.74 14.70 16.00
N VAL A 366 -1.89 15.01 15.43
CA VAL A 366 -2.05 15.30 14.01
C VAL A 366 -1.35 16.61 13.69
N ARG A 367 -0.52 16.53 12.66
CA ARG A 367 0.14 17.67 12.05
C ARG A 367 -0.22 17.69 10.59
N ILE A 368 -0.63 18.83 10.06
CA ILE A 368 -0.98 18.95 8.65
C ILE A 368 0.11 19.72 7.94
N ARG A 369 0.49 19.21 6.76
CA ARG A 369 1.32 19.95 5.83
C ARG A 369 0.45 20.89 5.00
N LYS A 370 0.61 22.20 5.19
CA LYS A 370 -0.06 23.24 4.39
C LYS A 370 0.97 24.30 3.98
N ASP A 371 1.01 24.63 2.70
CA ASP A 371 1.96 25.61 2.13
C ASP A 371 3.45 25.35 2.48
N GLY A 372 3.83 24.07 2.58
CA GLY A 372 5.21 23.68 2.91
C GLY A 372 5.56 23.73 4.40
N LEU A 373 4.67 24.25 5.25
CA LEU A 373 4.80 24.24 6.70
C LEU A 373 4.04 23.05 7.30
N ILE A 374 4.59 22.45 8.35
CA ILE A 374 3.94 21.37 9.10
C ILE A 374 3.66 21.90 10.49
N LYS A 375 2.39 21.87 10.89
CA LYS A 375 1.96 22.39 12.19
C LYS A 375 0.92 21.47 12.80
N GLU A 376 0.93 21.38 14.13
CA GLU A 376 -0.20 20.78 14.86
C GLU A 376 -1.47 21.52 14.49
N THR A 377 -2.53 20.76 14.23
CA THR A 377 -3.79 21.32 13.72
C THR A 377 -4.92 20.82 14.61
N THR A 378 -5.67 21.75 15.21
CA THR A 378 -6.83 21.40 16.04
C THR A 378 -7.95 20.86 15.17
N LYS A 379 -8.92 20.16 15.78
CA LYS A 379 -10.09 19.64 15.06
C LYS A 379 -10.80 20.70 14.23
N ALA A 380 -11.02 21.91 14.79
CA ALA A 380 -11.69 23.01 14.09
C ALA A 380 -10.93 23.52 12.84
N GLN A 381 -9.63 23.28 12.78
CA GLN A 381 -8.77 23.72 11.68
C GLN A 381 -8.51 22.61 10.65
N LEU A 382 -9.00 21.40 10.89
CA LEU A 382 -8.84 20.29 9.95
C LEU A 382 -9.63 20.59 8.66
N PRO A 383 -9.04 20.33 7.48
CA PRO A 383 -9.76 20.30 6.22
C PRO A 383 -10.99 19.38 6.29
N PRO A 384 -12.14 19.78 5.71
CA PRO A 384 -13.36 18.97 5.72
C PRO A 384 -13.10 17.53 5.27
N SER A 385 -12.32 17.33 4.20
CA SER A 385 -11.96 16.00 3.69
C SER A 385 -11.31 15.05 4.72
N LEU A 386 -10.61 15.59 5.71
CA LEU A 386 -9.98 14.83 6.78
C LEU A 386 -10.97 14.51 7.92
N VAL A 387 -12.00 15.35 8.09
CA VAL A 387 -13.06 15.24 9.11
C VAL A 387 -14.18 14.29 8.67
N ILE A 388 -14.44 14.13 7.36
CA ILE A 388 -15.56 13.36 6.77
C ILE A 388 -15.70 11.89 7.24
N SER A 389 -14.75 11.34 8.01
CA SER A 389 -15.06 10.12 8.75
C SER A 389 -15.99 10.45 9.92
N ARG A 390 -17.30 10.24 9.76
CA ARG A 390 -18.32 10.25 10.85
C ARG A 390 -17.86 9.49 12.10
N ASP A 391 -16.94 8.54 11.95
CA ASP A 391 -16.34 7.80 13.06
C ASP A 391 -15.44 8.63 13.99
N SER A 392 -15.00 9.82 13.57
CA SER A 392 -14.15 10.71 14.38
C SER A 392 -14.96 11.50 15.43
N GLU A 393 -16.28 11.46 15.35
CA GLU A 393 -17.16 12.28 16.19
C GLU A 393 -17.73 11.55 17.41
N GLU A 394 -17.91 10.22 17.37
CA GLU A 394 -18.84 9.56 18.31
C GLU A 394 -18.24 8.69 19.42
N LYS A 395 -16.96 8.24 19.39
CA LYS A 395 -16.43 7.33 20.44
C LYS A 395 -15.18 7.73 21.22
N ASN A 396 -14.35 8.62 20.70
CA ASN A 396 -13.29 9.21 21.51
C ASN A 396 -13.86 10.53 22.02
N GLY A 397 -14.47 10.49 23.22
CA GLY A 397 -15.32 11.54 23.79
C GLY A 397 -15.16 12.88 23.11
N ILE A 398 -16.13 13.26 22.27
CA ILE A 398 -16.16 14.41 21.35
C ILE A 398 -14.89 15.24 21.47
N ILE A 399 -13.85 14.88 20.69
CA ILE A 399 -12.61 15.68 20.61
C ILE A 399 -13.06 17.12 20.43
N LYS A 400 -12.70 17.97 21.40
CA LYS A 400 -13.22 19.33 21.42
C LYS A 400 -12.68 20.09 20.20
N PRO A 401 -13.39 21.10 19.68
CA PRO A 401 -12.92 21.86 18.50
C PRO A 401 -11.50 22.44 18.67
N ASP A 402 -11.11 22.76 19.89
CA ASP A 402 -9.80 23.28 20.31
C ASP A 402 -8.73 22.20 20.57
N GLU A 403 -9.11 20.91 20.61
CA GLU A 403 -8.19 19.81 20.85
C GLU A 403 -7.50 19.34 19.55
N VAL A 404 -6.24 18.91 19.67
CA VAL A 404 -5.47 18.34 18.57
C VAL A 404 -5.69 16.82 18.54
N PRO A 405 -6.35 16.27 17.50
CA PRO A 405 -6.59 14.83 17.42
C PRO A 405 -5.29 14.06 17.21
N LYS A 406 -5.33 12.75 17.44
CA LYS A 406 -4.24 11.82 17.18
C LYS A 406 -4.42 11.13 15.82
N MET A 407 -3.34 10.58 15.27
CA MET A 407 -3.37 9.87 13.99
C MET A 407 -4.41 8.74 13.96
N GLY A 408 -4.51 7.97 15.05
CA GLY A 408 -5.49 6.88 15.19
C GLY A 408 -6.95 7.34 15.25
N ASP A 409 -7.21 8.61 15.59
CA ASP A 409 -8.57 9.17 15.58
C ASP A 409 -9.07 9.39 14.15
N LEU A 410 -8.14 9.74 13.25
CA LEU A 410 -8.40 10.03 11.83
C LEU A 410 -8.24 8.80 10.92
N SER A 411 -7.44 7.80 11.33
CA SER A 411 -7.29 6.54 10.63
C SER A 411 -8.52 5.66 10.82
N ARG A 412 -9.24 5.39 9.73
CA ARG A 412 -10.37 4.46 9.73
C ARG A 412 -9.88 3.01 9.87
N LEU A 413 -8.79 2.64 9.22
CA LEU A 413 -8.25 1.28 9.34
C LEU A 413 -7.89 0.92 10.79
N TRP A 414 -7.39 1.89 11.56
CA TRP A 414 -7.10 1.72 12.99
C TRP A 414 -8.32 1.32 13.84
N LYS A 415 -9.53 1.65 13.39
CA LYS A 415 -10.80 1.34 14.08
C LYS A 415 -11.30 -0.08 13.83
N TYR A 416 -10.66 -0.83 12.91
CA TYR A 416 -10.96 -2.25 12.68
C TYR A 416 -10.11 -3.20 13.53
N ARG A 417 -9.14 -2.70 14.30
CA ARG A 417 -8.24 -3.55 15.09
C ARG A 417 -9.01 -4.45 16.03
N ASN A 418 -8.50 -5.67 16.21
CA ASN A 418 -9.04 -6.62 17.17
C ASN A 418 -10.53 -6.93 16.94
N GLY A 419 -10.96 -6.87 15.67
CA GLY A 419 -12.32 -7.15 15.23
C GLY A 419 -13.33 -6.05 15.51
N GLN A 420 -12.85 -4.88 15.95
CA GLN A 420 -13.68 -3.69 16.07
C GLN A 420 -14.21 -3.25 14.70
N MET A 421 -15.18 -2.33 14.74
CA MET A 421 -15.79 -1.75 13.55
C MET A 421 -15.87 -0.24 13.76
N PRO A 422 -15.63 0.58 12.71
CA PRO A 422 -15.91 2.00 12.76
C PRO A 422 -17.40 2.28 13.02
N GLU A 423 -17.73 3.34 13.76
CA GLU A 423 -19.11 3.63 14.20
C GLU A 423 -20.08 3.90 13.06
N SER A 424 -19.64 4.62 12.02
CA SER A 424 -20.42 4.81 10.79
C SER A 424 -20.79 3.49 10.13
N TYR A 425 -19.94 2.46 10.23
CA TYR A 425 -20.28 1.13 9.73
C TYR A 425 -21.30 0.43 10.62
N LYS A 426 -21.21 0.59 11.96
CA LYS A 426 -22.24 0.10 12.88
C LYS A 426 -23.60 0.73 12.58
N GLY A 427 -23.63 2.03 12.27
CA GLY A 427 -24.84 2.72 11.82
C GLY A 427 -25.46 2.10 10.57
N VAL A 428 -24.65 1.67 9.60
CA VAL A 428 -25.13 0.93 8.41
C VAL A 428 -25.68 -0.46 8.78
N LEU A 429 -25.12 -1.12 9.79
CA LEU A 429 -25.61 -2.42 10.25
C LEU A 429 -26.95 -2.30 11.00
N THR A 430 -27.14 -1.24 11.79
CA THR A 430 -28.35 -1.01 12.59
C THR A 430 -29.46 -0.29 11.83
N GLY A 431 -29.12 0.55 10.85
CA GLY A 431 -30.08 1.33 10.04
C GLY A 431 -30.72 0.56 8.89
N GLY A 432 -30.59 -0.77 8.87
CA GLY A 432 -31.30 -1.65 7.95
C GLY A 432 -32.69 -2.00 8.47
N LEU A 433 -33.57 -1.01 8.55
CA LEU A 433 -35.03 -1.14 8.57
C LEU A 433 -35.65 -0.01 7.76
#